data_AF-A0A849TM54-F1
#
_entry.id   AF-A0A849TM54-F1
#
_cell.length_a   1.000
_cell.length_b   1.000
_cell.length_c   1.000
_cell.angle_alpha   90.00
_cell.angle_beta   90.00
_cell.angle_gamma   90.00
#
_symmetry.space_group_name_H-M   'P 1'
#
loop_
_entity.id
_entity.type
_entity.pdbx_description
1 polymer ?
#
loop_
_entity_poly.entity_id
_entity_poly.type
_entity_poly.pdbx_seq_one_letter_code
_entity_poly.pdbx_strand_id
1 'polypeptide(L)'
;MWFWRKKSQGFDWHTYIPTMIIERREKRKAKLEQIKAGAVDGAVAVGKAAVAGAQAGARDVGRGVGEAVKVARKGGAKIADPVAKQIGNAGASVHGLLARPSFAMPFVLCGAIALASGIYRYVALPAERVMALVPMAVGLVLLVLAVPSVRGQLGFQGALVPARVRRIGERAVVPVLAALLVSGGYFWLVRGGMMGATQWFSSLGLSNVGLSSVTGGFSSAKAVEGKSAGVVAGDAIRLQGNVFRISGVESPDKQQLCGKVGESNKSGQSKRWKCGEAAVAALEKIIKGKAVRCVPYGAADMTGQIEARCEVEGQDVAVELVRQGHVFSSSLYFGGYAALESEARGQNRGIWGAEIERPADYRARIWEMAKLSAPDGCPIKGQVTSSGKTYVLPWSVDYSRTTIKSQRGERWFCSEDEAVAAGWKAAKRG
;
A
#
# COMPACT_ATOMS: atom_id res chain seq x y z
N MET A 1 67.01 -6.17 -39.58
CA MET A 1 65.92 -5.24 -39.23
C MET A 1 64.70 -6.08 -38.86
N TRP A 2 64.45 -6.32 -37.57
CA TRP A 2 63.29 -7.11 -37.10
C TRP A 2 62.36 -6.16 -36.32
N PHE A 3 61.20 -5.87 -36.91
CA PHE A 3 60.18 -4.99 -36.33
C PHE A 3 59.33 -5.75 -35.31
N TRP A 4 59.43 -5.38 -34.04
CA TRP A 4 58.47 -5.81 -33.01
C TRP A 4 57.19 -4.97 -33.11
N ARG A 5 56.05 -5.62 -33.33
CA ARG A 5 54.71 -5.02 -33.26
C ARG A 5 54.40 -4.69 -31.79
N LYS A 6 54.21 -3.40 -31.46
CA LYS A 6 53.74 -2.95 -30.13
C LYS A 6 52.33 -3.52 -29.87
N LYS A 7 52.14 -4.17 -28.72
CA LYS A 7 50.81 -4.55 -28.19
C LYS A 7 49.96 -3.30 -28.00
N SER A 8 48.72 -3.32 -28.50
CA SER A 8 47.70 -2.31 -28.23
C SER A 8 47.39 -2.26 -26.74
N GLN A 9 47.34 -1.07 -26.15
CA GLN A 9 46.94 -0.87 -24.77
C GLN A 9 45.49 -1.35 -24.59
N GLY A 10 45.32 -2.49 -23.93
CA GLY A 10 44.02 -3.02 -23.55
C GLY A 10 43.42 -2.15 -22.45
N PHE A 11 42.16 -1.78 -22.62
CA PHE A 11 41.35 -1.12 -21.61
C PHE A 11 41.21 -2.04 -20.39
N ASP A 12 41.83 -1.67 -19.27
CA ASP A 12 41.84 -2.44 -18.02
C ASP A 12 40.60 -2.08 -17.17
N TRP A 13 39.65 -3.00 -17.13
CA TRP A 13 38.36 -2.85 -16.45
C TRP A 13 38.48 -2.72 -14.92
N HIS A 14 39.59 -3.16 -14.32
CA HIS A 14 39.74 -3.16 -12.86
C HIS A 14 39.97 -1.77 -12.27
N THR A 15 40.48 -0.83 -13.07
CA THR A 15 40.79 0.54 -12.62
C THR A 15 39.59 1.49 -12.73
N TYR A 16 38.58 1.16 -13.54
CA TYR A 16 37.42 2.03 -13.84
C TYR A 16 36.23 1.86 -12.86
N ILE A 17 36.11 0.73 -12.17
CA ILE A 17 35.03 0.46 -11.22
C ILE A 17 35.19 1.20 -9.86
N PRO A 18 36.41 1.35 -9.29
CA PRO A 18 36.59 2.08 -8.04
C PRO A 18 36.27 3.57 -8.15
N THR A 19 36.64 4.20 -9.26
CA THR A 19 36.46 5.64 -9.49
C THR A 19 34.97 6.01 -9.60
N MET A 20 34.18 5.21 -10.32
CA MET A 20 32.74 5.42 -10.45
C MET A 20 31.98 5.26 -9.12
N ILE A 21 32.45 4.40 -8.21
CA ILE A 21 31.80 4.21 -6.90
C ILE A 21 32.13 5.38 -5.96
N ILE A 22 33.38 5.85 -5.97
CA ILE A 22 33.81 7.01 -5.17
C ILE A 22 33.09 8.27 -5.66
N GLU A 23 33.08 8.51 -6.97
CA GLU A 23 32.42 9.67 -7.57
C GLU A 23 30.89 9.66 -7.32
N ARG A 24 30.25 8.49 -7.33
CA ARG A 24 28.84 8.34 -6.96
C ARG A 24 28.58 8.62 -5.48
N ARG A 25 29.51 8.26 -4.58
CA ARG A 25 29.39 8.56 -3.14
C ARG A 25 29.55 10.05 -2.86
N GLU A 26 30.47 10.72 -3.54
CA GLU A 26 30.66 12.16 -3.43
C GLU A 26 29.48 12.94 -4.01
N LYS A 27 28.98 12.55 -5.20
CA LYS A 27 27.75 13.11 -5.77
C LYS A 27 26.54 12.93 -4.84
N ARG A 28 26.41 11.79 -4.15
CA ARG A 28 25.35 11.58 -3.14
C ARG A 28 25.51 12.50 -1.93
N LYS A 29 26.73 12.69 -1.42
CA LYS A 29 26.99 13.64 -0.31
C LYS A 29 26.71 15.09 -0.71
N ALA A 30 27.19 15.52 -1.87
CA ALA A 30 26.95 16.88 -2.38
C ALA A 30 25.46 17.15 -2.59
N LYS A 31 24.71 16.18 -3.13
CA LYS A 31 23.25 16.28 -3.28
C LYS A 31 22.53 16.36 -1.94
N LEU A 32 23.01 15.64 -0.92
CA LEU A 32 22.43 15.70 0.43
C LEU A 32 22.64 17.08 1.08
N GLU A 33 23.83 17.67 0.94
CA GLU A 33 24.11 19.02 1.45
C GLU A 33 23.32 20.10 0.69
N GLN A 34 23.15 19.95 -0.63
CA GLN A 34 22.29 20.84 -1.41
C GLN A 34 20.81 20.77 -0.98
N ILE A 35 20.34 19.57 -0.62
CA ILE A 35 18.98 19.37 -0.08
C ILE A 35 18.85 20.01 1.30
N LYS A 36 19.85 19.89 2.18
CA LYS A 36 19.85 20.54 3.50
C LYS A 36 19.84 22.06 3.38
N ALA A 37 20.69 22.63 2.53
CA ALA A 37 20.73 24.07 2.28
C ALA A 37 19.38 24.58 1.72
N GLY A 38 18.83 23.89 0.71
CA GLY A 38 17.52 24.23 0.15
C GLY A 38 16.36 24.07 1.14
N ALA A 39 16.47 23.17 2.12
CA ALA A 39 15.48 23.02 3.18
C ALA A 39 15.52 24.19 4.19
N VAL A 40 16.72 24.69 4.51
CA VAL A 40 16.89 25.86 5.39
C VAL A 40 16.42 27.14 4.70
N ASP A 41 16.82 27.36 3.45
CA ASP A 41 16.39 28.52 2.67
C ASP A 41 14.87 28.48 2.39
N GLY A 42 14.34 27.29 2.15
CA GLY A 42 12.90 27.04 2.03
C GLY A 42 12.14 27.36 3.32
N ALA A 43 12.68 27.02 4.49
CA ALA A 43 12.05 27.32 5.78
C ALA A 43 12.03 28.82 6.08
N VAL A 44 13.11 29.54 5.77
CA VAL A 44 13.20 31.00 5.94
C VAL A 44 12.26 31.73 4.96
N ALA A 45 12.17 31.28 3.71
CA ALA A 45 11.27 31.85 2.71
C ALA A 45 9.78 31.61 3.07
N VAL A 46 9.44 30.42 3.58
CA VAL A 46 8.09 30.10 4.06
C VAL A 46 7.72 30.93 5.30
N GLY A 47 8.67 31.15 6.23
CA GLY A 47 8.46 32.01 7.38
C GLY A 47 8.13 33.46 6.99
N LYS A 48 8.87 34.03 6.04
CA LYS A 48 8.62 35.40 5.54
C LYS A 48 7.30 35.52 4.76
N ALA A 49 6.96 34.51 3.96
CA ALA A 49 5.71 34.48 3.20
C ALA A 49 4.47 34.26 4.11
N ALA A 50 4.61 33.52 5.21
CA ALA A 50 3.54 33.30 6.18
C ALA A 50 3.15 34.60 6.91
N VAL A 51 4.11 35.43 7.28
CA VAL A 51 3.86 36.73 7.92
C VAL A 51 3.23 37.73 6.96
N ALA A 52 3.67 37.76 5.69
CA ALA A 52 3.06 38.62 4.67
C ALA A 52 1.63 38.17 4.28
N GLY A 53 1.38 36.85 4.23
CA GLY A 53 0.07 36.28 3.94
C GLY A 53 -0.97 36.53 5.05
N ALA A 54 -0.54 36.54 6.31
CA ALA A 54 -1.41 36.82 7.45
C ALA A 54 -1.94 38.27 7.43
N GLN A 55 -1.12 39.24 7.02
CA GLN A 55 -1.53 40.64 6.94
C GLN A 55 -2.43 40.95 5.72
N ALA A 56 -2.27 40.21 4.62
CA ALA A 56 -3.12 40.34 3.44
C ALA A 56 -4.50 39.67 3.64
N GLY A 57 -4.54 38.48 4.26
CA GLY A 57 -5.78 37.74 4.51
C GLY A 57 -6.76 38.45 5.44
N ALA A 58 -6.27 39.25 6.40
CA ALA A 58 -7.12 40.01 7.31
C ALA A 58 -7.91 41.13 6.61
N ARG A 59 -7.41 41.68 5.48
CA ARG A 59 -8.09 42.78 4.76
C ARG A 59 -9.16 42.29 3.79
N ASP A 60 -9.02 41.10 3.23
CA ASP A 60 -9.96 40.57 2.22
C ASP A 60 -11.17 39.83 2.84
N VAL A 61 -11.00 39.24 4.04
CA VAL A 61 -12.12 38.61 4.77
C VAL A 61 -13.15 39.64 5.23
N GLY A 62 -12.73 40.86 5.56
CA GLY A 62 -13.65 41.94 5.96
C GLY A 62 -14.63 42.37 4.87
N ARG A 63 -14.25 42.24 3.59
CA ARG A 63 -15.08 42.67 2.44
C ARG A 63 -16.06 41.59 1.99
N GLY A 64 -15.69 40.32 2.09
CA GLY A 64 -16.55 39.18 1.70
C GLY A 64 -17.70 38.88 2.67
N VAL A 65 -17.49 39.10 3.97
CA VAL A 65 -18.50 38.85 5.00
C VAL A 65 -19.66 39.86 4.93
N GLY A 66 -19.40 41.11 4.49
CA GLY A 66 -20.42 42.16 4.38
C GLY A 66 -21.48 41.90 3.31
N GLU A 67 -21.12 41.25 2.21
CA GLU A 67 -22.04 40.97 1.10
C GLU A 67 -22.84 39.66 1.32
N ALA A 68 -22.23 38.65 1.94
CA ALA A 68 -22.93 37.39 2.27
C ALA A 68 -24.07 37.59 3.28
N VAL A 69 -23.92 38.53 4.23
CA VAL A 69 -24.96 38.86 5.22
C VAL A 69 -26.18 39.55 4.60
N LYS A 70 -26.02 40.29 3.50
CA LYS A 70 -27.14 40.93 2.78
C LYS A 70 -27.97 39.93 1.97
N VAL A 71 -27.33 38.92 1.39
CA VAL A 71 -27.99 37.89 0.58
C VAL A 71 -28.79 36.92 1.47
N ALA A 72 -28.26 36.56 2.64
CA ALA A 72 -28.92 35.66 3.58
C ALA A 72 -30.24 36.22 4.16
N ARG A 73 -30.38 37.55 4.24
CA ARG A 73 -31.57 38.19 4.83
C ARG A 73 -32.81 38.20 3.91
N LYS A 74 -32.66 37.91 2.61
CA LYS A 74 -33.76 37.96 1.62
C LYS A 74 -34.27 36.59 1.12
N GLY A 75 -33.62 35.46 1.43
CA GLY A 75 -33.91 34.17 0.80
C GLY A 75 -34.47 33.04 1.68
N GLY A 76 -34.76 33.29 2.95
CA GLY A 76 -34.85 32.23 3.97
C GLY A 76 -36.07 31.29 3.99
N ALA A 77 -37.05 31.38 3.08
CA ALA A 77 -38.34 30.68 3.29
C ALA A 77 -38.90 29.87 2.11
N LYS A 78 -38.17 29.62 1.02
CA LYS A 78 -38.77 28.96 -0.18
C LYS A 78 -37.97 27.82 -0.82
N ILE A 79 -37.01 27.19 -0.13
CA ILE A 79 -36.14 26.16 -0.73
C ILE A 79 -36.25 24.79 -0.03
N ALA A 80 -37.28 24.55 0.79
CA ALA A 80 -37.40 23.27 1.50
C ALA A 80 -38.03 22.14 0.65
N ASP A 81 -38.97 22.44 -0.26
CA ASP A 81 -39.76 21.39 -0.92
C ASP A 81 -39.24 20.84 -2.27
N PRO A 82 -38.50 21.56 -3.13
CA PRO A 82 -38.04 20.97 -4.39
C PRO A 82 -36.82 20.03 -4.25
N VAL A 83 -36.06 20.12 -3.16
CA VAL A 83 -34.87 19.28 -2.93
C VAL A 83 -35.25 17.85 -2.52
N ALA A 84 -36.36 17.67 -1.81
CA ALA A 84 -36.83 16.35 -1.38
C ALA A 84 -37.28 15.45 -2.56
N LYS A 85 -37.87 16.05 -3.61
CA LYS A 85 -38.29 15.30 -4.82
C LYS A 85 -37.13 14.91 -5.73
N GLN A 86 -36.03 15.67 -5.72
CA GLN A 86 -34.87 15.40 -6.56
C GLN A 86 -33.99 14.25 -6.01
N ILE A 87 -34.07 13.97 -4.70
CA ILE A 87 -33.36 12.87 -4.04
C ILE A 87 -34.01 11.50 -4.35
N GLY A 88 -35.34 11.45 -4.55
CA GLY A 88 -36.06 10.21 -4.88
C GLY A 88 -35.68 9.58 -6.23
N ASN A 89 -35.36 10.41 -7.23
CA ASN A 89 -35.02 9.94 -8.58
C ASN A 89 -33.53 9.61 -8.78
N ALA A 90 -32.67 9.92 -7.80
CA ALA A 90 -31.24 9.59 -7.83
C ALA A 90 -30.89 8.20 -7.26
N GLY A 91 -31.88 7.47 -6.73
CA GLY A 91 -31.69 6.16 -6.08
C GLY A 91 -31.26 5.03 -7.03
N ALA A 92 -31.55 5.13 -8.33
CA ALA A 92 -31.23 4.08 -9.31
C ALA A 92 -29.75 4.06 -9.75
N SER A 93 -29.00 5.14 -9.52
CA SER A 93 -27.59 5.26 -9.97
C SER A 93 -26.57 4.91 -8.88
N VAL A 94 -27.01 4.62 -7.65
CA VAL A 94 -26.13 4.33 -6.50
C VAL A 94 -25.77 2.84 -6.40
N HIS A 95 -26.53 1.96 -7.06
CA HIS A 95 -26.32 0.51 -6.99
C HIS A 95 -24.98 0.06 -7.61
N GLY A 96 -24.43 0.82 -8.57
CA GLY A 96 -23.12 0.56 -9.17
C GLY A 96 -21.92 1.04 -8.32
N LEU A 97 -22.14 2.01 -7.41
CA LEU A 97 -21.11 2.53 -6.53
C LEU A 97 -20.87 1.63 -5.30
N LEU A 98 -21.89 0.90 -4.85
CA LEU A 98 -21.80 -0.01 -3.70
C LEU A 98 -21.16 -1.37 -4.03
N ALA A 99 -21.04 -1.72 -5.32
CA ALA A 99 -20.53 -3.03 -5.76
C ALA A 99 -18.99 -3.12 -5.84
N ARG A 100 -18.25 -2.05 -5.51
CA ARG A 100 -16.78 -2.03 -5.51
C ARG A 100 -16.28 -1.34 -4.25
N PRO A 101 -15.71 -2.06 -3.26
CA PRO A 101 -15.22 -1.44 -2.03
C PRO A 101 -13.94 -0.66 -2.34
N SER A 102 -14.08 0.58 -2.81
CA SER A 102 -12.97 1.53 -2.85
C SER A 102 -12.86 2.22 -1.49
N PHE A 103 -11.63 2.46 -1.03
CA PHE A 103 -11.31 3.15 0.23
C PHE A 103 -11.96 4.54 0.36
N ALA A 104 -12.55 5.10 -0.70
CA ALA A 104 -13.15 6.43 -0.73
C ALA A 104 -14.55 6.50 -0.08
N MET A 105 -15.33 5.41 -0.11
CA MET A 105 -16.72 5.42 0.38
C MET A 105 -16.86 5.78 1.88
N PRO A 106 -16.00 5.28 2.79
CA PRO A 106 -16.03 5.70 4.19
C PRO A 106 -15.76 7.20 4.36
N PHE A 107 -14.83 7.78 3.59
CA PHE A 107 -14.50 9.21 3.69
C PHE A 107 -15.61 10.11 3.18
N VAL A 108 -16.28 9.73 2.10
CA VAL A 108 -17.45 10.46 1.58
C VAL A 108 -18.59 10.44 2.60
N LEU A 109 -18.90 9.26 3.16
CA LEU A 109 -19.98 9.09 4.14
C LEU A 109 -19.70 9.89 5.42
N CYS A 110 -18.52 9.73 6.02
CA CYS A 110 -18.12 10.45 7.22
C CYS A 110 -18.04 11.97 6.98
N GLY A 111 -17.54 12.39 5.82
CA GLY A 111 -17.47 13.80 5.43
C GLY A 111 -18.85 14.44 5.28
N ALA A 112 -19.80 13.76 4.62
CA ALA A 112 -21.17 14.23 4.45
C ALA A 112 -21.92 14.34 5.78
N ILE A 113 -21.79 13.33 6.65
CA ILE A 113 -22.43 13.32 7.98
C ILE A 113 -21.88 14.45 8.86
N ALA A 114 -20.55 14.63 8.89
CA ALA A 114 -19.92 15.70 9.67
C ALA A 114 -20.33 17.10 9.18
N LEU A 115 -20.38 17.29 7.86
CA LEU A 115 -20.78 18.56 7.25
C LEU A 115 -22.25 18.88 7.51
N ALA A 116 -23.16 17.90 7.35
CA ALA A 116 -24.59 18.06 7.63
C ALA A 116 -24.85 18.36 9.13
N SER A 117 -24.17 17.65 10.03
CA SER A 117 -24.27 17.90 11.48
C SER A 117 -23.79 19.29 11.85
N GLY A 118 -22.67 19.75 11.26
CA GLY A 118 -22.17 21.10 11.46
C GLY A 118 -23.12 22.18 10.94
N ILE A 119 -23.70 22.01 9.75
CA ILE A 119 -24.69 22.94 9.19
C ILE A 119 -25.93 23.01 10.08
N TYR A 120 -26.44 21.85 10.52
CA TYR A 120 -27.60 21.78 11.41
C TYR A 120 -27.35 22.55 12.70
N ARG A 121 -26.21 22.30 13.37
CA ARG A 121 -25.84 23.02 14.61
C ARG A 121 -25.70 24.52 14.38
N TYR A 122 -25.13 24.95 13.26
CA TYR A 122 -24.96 26.35 12.93
C TYR A 122 -26.29 27.09 12.75
N VAL A 123 -27.26 26.44 12.10
CA VAL A 123 -28.58 27.02 11.81
C VAL A 123 -29.52 26.91 13.02
N ALA A 124 -29.60 25.74 13.65
CA ALA A 124 -30.56 25.45 14.70
C ALA A 124 -30.13 25.94 16.09
N LEU A 125 -28.82 26.04 16.37
CA LEU A 125 -28.30 26.35 17.71
C LEU A 125 -27.42 27.62 17.69
N PRO A 126 -28.00 28.83 17.91
CA PRO A 126 -27.26 30.08 17.82
C PRO A 126 -26.12 30.20 18.84
N ALA A 127 -26.24 29.55 20.01
CA ALA A 127 -25.22 29.53 21.05
C ALA A 127 -23.99 28.66 20.71
N GLU A 128 -24.11 27.71 19.77
CA GLU A 128 -23.04 26.77 19.41
C GLU A 128 -22.41 27.07 18.04
N ARG A 129 -22.76 28.20 17.42
CA ARG A 129 -22.31 28.55 16.05
C ARG A 129 -20.81 28.50 15.86
N VAL A 130 -20.03 28.92 16.86
CA VAL A 130 -18.56 28.88 16.79
C VAL A 130 -18.05 27.43 16.79
N MET A 131 -18.66 26.55 17.59
CA MET A 131 -18.30 25.14 17.65
C MET A 131 -18.79 24.34 16.44
N ALA A 132 -19.86 24.78 15.79
CA ALA A 132 -20.40 24.18 14.57
C ALA A 132 -19.47 24.31 13.35
N LEU A 133 -18.55 25.28 13.35
CA LEU A 133 -17.58 25.48 12.26
C LEU A 133 -16.56 24.33 12.16
N VAL A 134 -16.23 23.67 13.27
CA VAL A 134 -15.26 22.57 13.31
C VAL A 134 -15.75 21.33 12.54
N PRO A 135 -16.93 20.74 12.83
CA PRO A 135 -17.43 19.60 12.05
C PRO A 135 -17.74 19.96 10.59
N MET A 136 -18.13 21.21 10.29
CA MET A 136 -18.26 21.67 8.90
C MET A 136 -16.91 21.66 8.17
N ALA A 137 -15.85 22.18 8.79
CA ALA A 137 -14.51 22.20 8.22
C ALA A 137 -13.95 20.78 8.03
N VAL A 138 -14.12 19.91 9.04
CA VAL A 138 -13.70 18.50 8.97
C VAL A 138 -14.46 17.76 7.86
N GLY A 139 -15.78 17.93 7.79
CA GLY A 139 -16.61 17.31 6.76
C GLY A 139 -16.21 17.75 5.35
N LEU A 140 -15.92 19.03 5.17
CA LEU A 140 -15.49 19.59 3.88
C LEU A 140 -14.10 19.07 3.47
N VAL A 141 -13.16 18.97 4.41
CA VAL A 141 -11.82 18.39 4.15
C VAL A 141 -11.93 16.92 3.75
N LEU A 142 -12.73 16.11 4.47
CA LEU A 142 -12.93 14.70 4.14
C LEU A 142 -13.56 14.50 2.76
N LEU A 143 -14.54 15.33 2.40
CA LEU A 143 -15.14 15.30 1.06
C LEU A 143 -14.15 15.70 -0.02
N VAL A 144 -13.31 16.73 0.20
CA VAL A 144 -12.26 17.15 -0.74
C VAL A 144 -11.22 16.05 -0.94
N LEU A 145 -10.82 15.35 0.12
CA LEU A 145 -9.87 14.23 0.06
C LEU A 145 -10.44 13.03 -0.71
N ALA A 146 -11.77 12.87 -0.75
CA ALA A 146 -12.42 11.81 -1.52
C ALA A 146 -12.55 12.13 -3.03
N VAL A 147 -12.45 13.41 -3.44
CA VAL A 147 -12.63 13.86 -4.84
C VAL A 147 -11.72 13.14 -5.84
N PRO A 148 -10.40 12.96 -5.61
CA PRO A 148 -9.51 12.30 -6.56
C PRO A 148 -9.92 10.85 -6.83
N SER A 149 -10.37 10.13 -5.79
CA SER A 149 -10.77 8.73 -5.87
C SER A 149 -12.11 8.55 -6.57
N VAL A 150 -13.08 9.42 -6.30
CA VAL A 150 -14.40 9.39 -6.97
C VAL A 150 -14.28 9.79 -8.45
N ARG A 151 -13.39 10.73 -8.77
CA ARG A 151 -13.14 11.20 -10.13
C ARG A 151 -12.52 10.13 -11.03
N GLY A 152 -11.65 9.28 -10.47
CA GLY A 152 -11.10 8.12 -11.17
C GLY A 152 -12.17 7.08 -11.55
N GLN A 153 -13.26 6.99 -10.78
CA GLN A 153 -14.36 6.06 -11.06
C GLN A 153 -15.41 6.62 -12.03
N LEU A 154 -15.60 7.94 -12.08
CA LEU A 154 -16.60 8.60 -12.93
C LEU A 154 -16.07 9.04 -14.32
N GLY A 155 -14.81 8.75 -14.65
CA GLY A 155 -14.25 9.01 -15.99
C GLY A 155 -14.11 10.50 -16.38
N PHE A 156 -14.25 11.43 -15.44
CA PHE A 156 -14.20 12.87 -15.71
C PHE A 156 -12.75 13.38 -15.89
N GLN A 157 -12.34 13.71 -17.12
CA GLN A 157 -10.99 14.19 -17.45
C GLN A 157 -10.82 15.74 -17.52
N GLY A 158 -11.81 16.56 -17.15
CA GLY A 158 -11.69 18.05 -17.19
C GLY A 158 -11.25 18.75 -15.89
N ALA A 159 -10.12 19.47 -15.88
CA ALA A 159 -9.63 20.18 -14.69
C ALA A 159 -10.52 21.39 -14.32
N LEU A 160 -11.38 21.24 -13.30
CA LEU A 160 -12.19 22.34 -12.74
C LEU A 160 -11.55 23.01 -11.52
N VAL A 161 -10.46 22.45 -10.99
CA VAL A 161 -9.78 22.98 -9.80
C VAL A 161 -8.41 23.54 -10.20
N PRO A 162 -8.15 24.84 -10.03
CA PRO A 162 -6.87 25.44 -10.39
C PRO A 162 -5.71 24.76 -9.65
N ALA A 163 -4.60 24.49 -10.34
CA ALA A 163 -3.41 23.78 -9.81
C ALA A 163 -2.80 24.43 -8.54
N ARG A 164 -3.19 25.67 -8.22
CA ARG A 164 -2.80 26.40 -7.01
C ARG A 164 -3.52 25.88 -5.76
N VAL A 165 -4.80 25.49 -5.87
CA VAL A 165 -5.61 24.95 -4.75
C VAL A 165 -5.15 23.54 -4.36
N ARG A 166 -4.79 22.71 -5.37
CA ARG A 166 -4.29 21.35 -5.14
C ARG A 166 -3.02 21.31 -4.29
N ARG A 167 -2.08 22.23 -4.51
CA ARG A 167 -0.82 22.33 -3.75
C ARG A 167 -1.01 22.87 -2.32
N ILE A 168 -2.05 23.67 -2.09
CA ILE A 168 -2.37 24.21 -0.76
C ILE A 168 -3.02 23.13 0.11
N GLY A 169 -3.90 22.30 -0.46
CA GLY A 169 -4.51 21.16 0.23
C GLY A 169 -3.46 20.19 0.79
N GLU A 170 -2.50 19.74 -0.03
CA GLU A 170 -1.49 18.76 0.40
C GLU A 170 -0.54 19.29 1.49
N ARG A 171 -0.29 20.61 1.56
CA ARG A 171 0.62 21.21 2.54
C ARG A 171 -0.07 21.72 3.81
N ALA A 172 -1.36 22.05 3.76
CA ALA A 172 -2.12 22.57 4.91
C ALA A 172 -2.88 21.48 5.68
N VAL A 173 -3.22 20.36 5.04
CA VAL A 173 -4.08 19.32 5.64
C VAL A 173 -3.39 18.60 6.80
N VAL A 174 -2.11 18.27 6.69
CA VAL A 174 -1.36 17.56 7.75
C VAL A 174 -1.23 18.38 9.04
N PRO A 175 -0.80 19.66 9.02
CA PRO A 175 -0.70 20.45 10.25
C PRO A 175 -2.08 20.80 10.85
N VAL A 176 -3.12 20.98 10.04
CA VAL A 176 -4.48 21.26 10.54
C VAL A 176 -5.11 20.01 11.19
N LEU A 177 -4.93 18.82 10.61
CA LEU A 177 -5.37 17.57 11.24
C LEU A 177 -4.59 17.25 12.51
N ALA A 178 -3.28 17.53 12.54
CA ALA A 178 -2.46 17.38 13.75
C ALA A 178 -2.92 18.36 14.85
N ALA A 179 -3.20 19.62 14.52
CA ALA A 179 -3.72 20.60 15.47
C ALA A 179 -5.13 20.26 15.99
N LEU A 180 -6.00 19.68 15.15
CA LEU A 180 -7.33 19.20 15.54
C LEU A 180 -7.28 17.96 16.43
N LEU A 181 -6.33 17.05 16.21
CA LEU A 181 -6.11 15.88 17.09
C LEU A 181 -5.53 16.28 18.44
N VAL A 182 -4.60 17.24 18.46
CA VAL A 182 -4.01 17.76 19.70
C VAL A 182 -5.04 18.57 20.50
N SER A 183 -5.84 19.43 19.85
CA SER A 183 -6.89 20.19 20.53
C SER A 183 -8.09 19.32 20.95
N GLY A 184 -8.48 18.33 20.14
CA GLY A 184 -9.50 17.34 20.50
C GLY A 184 -9.07 16.43 21.66
N GLY A 185 -7.82 15.97 21.65
CA GLY A 185 -7.23 15.21 22.76
C GLY A 185 -7.06 16.04 24.04
N TYR A 186 -6.68 17.31 23.91
CA TYR A 186 -6.58 18.24 25.05
C TYR A 186 -7.95 18.55 25.65
N PHE A 187 -9.00 18.72 24.84
CA PHE A 187 -10.37 18.93 25.33
C PHE A 187 -10.93 17.67 26.02
N TRP A 188 -10.57 16.48 25.53
CA TRP A 188 -10.92 15.21 26.17
C TRP A 188 -10.18 15.01 27.51
N LEU A 189 -8.89 15.36 27.59
CA LEU A 189 -8.12 15.26 28.83
C LEU A 189 -8.51 16.29 29.90
N VAL A 190 -8.80 17.54 29.51
CA VAL A 190 -9.11 18.63 30.45
C VAL A 190 -10.57 18.57 30.93
N ARG A 191 -11.49 18.00 30.15
CA ARG A 191 -12.93 17.99 30.46
C ARG A 191 -13.57 16.61 30.58
N GLY A 192 -12.88 15.54 30.16
CA GLY A 192 -13.41 14.17 30.04
C GLY A 192 -13.12 13.23 31.19
N GLY A 193 -12.77 13.73 32.38
CA GLY A 193 -12.68 12.90 33.59
C GLY A 193 -14.04 12.47 34.16
N MET A 194 -15.16 12.96 33.63
CA MET A 194 -16.45 12.87 34.32
C MET A 194 -17.66 12.79 33.37
N MET A 195 -17.62 11.97 32.32
CA MET A 195 -18.85 11.59 31.57
C MET A 195 -18.57 10.34 30.73
N GLY A 196 -19.21 9.23 31.09
CA GLY A 196 -19.08 7.95 30.38
C GLY A 196 -19.52 8.04 28.92
N ALA A 197 -18.87 7.26 28.06
CA ALA A 197 -19.09 7.21 26.61
C ALA A 197 -20.54 6.95 26.17
N THR A 198 -21.40 6.50 27.09
CA THR A 198 -22.81 6.19 26.85
C THR A 198 -23.71 7.44 26.76
N GLN A 199 -23.35 8.57 27.37
CA GLN A 199 -24.20 9.78 27.35
C GLN A 199 -24.00 10.64 26.09
N TRP A 200 -22.90 10.45 25.37
CA TRP A 200 -22.59 11.26 24.18
C TRP A 200 -23.45 10.87 22.96
N PHE A 201 -23.91 9.62 22.88
CA PHE A 201 -24.81 9.17 21.82
C PHE A 201 -26.24 9.67 21.99
N SER A 202 -26.69 9.90 23.22
CA SER A 202 -28.04 10.34 23.55
C SER A 202 -28.34 11.78 23.12
N SER A 203 -27.32 12.63 23.05
CA SER A 203 -27.46 14.05 22.63
C SER A 203 -27.57 14.24 21.11
N LEU A 204 -27.35 13.18 20.32
CA LEU A 204 -27.53 13.19 18.86
C LEU A 204 -28.93 12.76 18.41
N GLY A 205 -29.87 12.48 19.33
CA GLY A 205 -31.25 12.11 19.00
C GLY A 205 -31.40 10.78 18.23
N LEU A 206 -30.35 9.95 18.19
CA LEU A 206 -30.28 8.68 17.48
C LEU A 206 -30.70 7.50 18.38
N SER A 207 -31.72 7.66 19.21
CA SER A 207 -32.14 6.64 20.18
C SER A 207 -32.76 5.39 19.54
N ASN A 208 -32.95 5.33 18.22
CA ASN A 208 -33.56 4.17 17.54
C ASN A 208 -33.00 3.85 16.14
N VAL A 209 -31.80 4.32 15.77
CA VAL A 209 -31.13 3.74 14.60
C VAL A 209 -30.34 2.54 15.07
N GLY A 210 -30.99 1.37 15.05
CA GLY A 210 -30.36 0.11 15.42
C GLY A 210 -29.05 -0.08 14.67
N LEU A 211 -27.94 0.02 15.40
CA LEU A 211 -26.58 -0.25 14.90
C LEU A 211 -26.46 -1.66 14.28
N SER A 212 -27.43 -2.53 14.54
CA SER A 212 -27.58 -3.85 13.93
C SER A 212 -27.80 -3.82 12.42
N SER A 213 -28.18 -2.68 11.83
CA SER A 213 -28.50 -2.59 10.39
C SER A 213 -27.28 -2.16 9.53
N VAL A 214 -26.24 -1.59 10.16
CA VAL A 214 -25.02 -1.14 9.47
C VAL A 214 -23.89 -2.19 9.59
N THR A 215 -24.04 -3.19 10.46
CA THR A 215 -23.12 -4.33 10.58
C THR A 215 -23.40 -5.46 9.60
N GLY A 216 -24.49 -5.42 8.83
CA GLY A 216 -24.94 -6.49 7.92
C GLY A 216 -24.10 -6.68 6.64
N GLY A 217 -22.96 -6.01 6.46
CA GLY A 217 -22.21 -5.99 5.19
C GLY A 217 -20.77 -6.48 5.25
N PHE A 218 -20.16 -6.63 6.42
CA PHE A 218 -18.84 -7.27 6.51
C PHE A 218 -19.06 -8.76 6.76
N SER A 219 -19.48 -9.47 5.72
CA SER A 219 -19.42 -10.93 5.73
C SER A 219 -17.94 -11.29 5.85
N SER A 220 -17.46 -11.52 7.07
CA SER A 220 -16.15 -12.12 7.30
C SER A 220 -16.11 -13.36 6.44
N ALA A 221 -15.21 -13.40 5.46
CA ALA A 221 -15.14 -14.51 4.55
C ALA A 221 -14.98 -15.80 5.37
N LYS A 222 -15.73 -16.84 5.01
CA LYS A 222 -15.79 -18.08 5.78
C LYS A 222 -14.37 -18.66 5.89
N ALA A 223 -13.95 -18.95 7.12
CA ALA A 223 -12.67 -19.59 7.36
C ALA A 223 -12.64 -20.97 6.71
N VAL A 224 -11.50 -21.32 6.10
CA VAL A 224 -11.23 -22.63 5.53
C VAL A 224 -10.31 -23.38 6.49
N GLU A 225 -10.73 -24.57 6.91
CA GLU A 225 -10.04 -25.36 7.93
C GLU A 225 -9.78 -26.78 7.45
N GLY A 226 -8.62 -27.33 7.79
CA GLY A 226 -8.32 -28.73 7.51
C GLY A 226 -6.83 -29.06 7.60
N LYS A 227 -6.48 -30.31 7.31
CA LYS A 227 -5.08 -30.70 7.14
C LYS A 227 -4.53 -30.04 5.89
N SER A 228 -3.36 -29.42 5.99
CA SER A 228 -2.68 -28.85 4.83
C SER A 228 -2.29 -29.95 3.85
N ALA A 229 -2.43 -29.66 2.55
CA ALA A 229 -2.00 -30.55 1.47
C ALA A 229 -0.54 -30.29 1.04
N GLY A 230 0.14 -29.37 1.72
CA GLY A 230 1.55 -29.03 1.49
C GLY A 230 1.81 -27.52 1.45
N VAL A 231 3.08 -27.17 1.26
CA VAL A 231 3.56 -25.79 1.11
C VAL A 231 3.97 -25.56 -0.34
N VAL A 232 3.59 -24.41 -0.90
CA VAL A 232 3.93 -24.03 -2.28
C VAL A 232 5.17 -23.12 -2.28
N ALA A 233 5.18 -22.11 -1.40
CA ALA A 233 6.25 -21.14 -1.18
C ALA A 233 6.36 -20.81 0.33
N GLY A 234 7.40 -20.08 0.75
CA GLY A 234 7.63 -19.79 2.18
C GLY A 234 6.55 -18.92 2.85
N ASP A 235 5.60 -18.41 2.06
CA ASP A 235 4.40 -17.68 2.47
C ASP A 235 3.11 -18.25 1.87
N ALA A 236 3.11 -19.45 1.27
CA ALA A 236 1.93 -19.98 0.58
C ALA A 236 1.62 -21.45 0.95
N ILE A 237 0.40 -21.69 1.46
CA ILE A 237 -0.08 -22.99 1.94
C ILE A 237 -1.15 -23.53 0.99
N ARG A 238 -1.08 -24.82 0.67
CA ARG A 238 -2.17 -25.51 -0.05
C ARG A 238 -3.16 -26.11 0.94
N LEU A 239 -4.43 -25.72 0.83
CA LEU A 239 -5.51 -26.19 1.69
C LEU A 239 -6.80 -26.36 0.88
N GLN A 240 -7.40 -27.56 0.95
CA GLN A 240 -8.64 -27.91 0.23
C GLN A 240 -8.62 -27.56 -1.28
N GLY A 241 -7.49 -27.76 -1.95
CA GLY A 241 -7.32 -27.46 -3.38
C GLY A 241 -7.03 -25.99 -3.73
N ASN A 242 -7.17 -25.07 -2.77
CA ASN A 242 -6.79 -23.67 -2.92
C ASN A 242 -5.35 -23.43 -2.44
N VAL A 243 -4.75 -22.33 -2.91
CA VAL A 243 -3.45 -21.84 -2.44
C VAL A 243 -3.69 -20.53 -1.69
N PHE A 244 -3.39 -20.53 -0.39
CA PHE A 244 -3.52 -19.37 0.47
C PHE A 244 -2.17 -18.72 0.68
N ARG A 245 -2.02 -17.46 0.25
CA ARG A 245 -0.84 -16.64 0.51
C ARG A 245 -1.02 -15.92 1.85
N ILE A 246 -0.07 -16.09 2.75
CA ILE A 246 -0.09 -15.50 4.09
C ILE A 246 0.03 -13.99 3.96
N SER A 247 -0.96 -13.29 4.50
CA SER A 247 -1.01 -11.83 4.46
C SER A 247 0.04 -11.19 5.36
N GLY A 248 0.49 -9.99 4.98
CA GLY A 248 1.37 -9.16 5.81
C GLY A 248 2.85 -9.57 5.83
N VAL A 249 3.23 -10.64 5.12
CA VAL A 249 4.62 -11.12 5.02
C VAL A 249 5.09 -11.19 3.56
N GLU A 250 6.41 -11.22 3.38
CA GLU A 250 7.06 -11.40 2.08
C GLU A 250 8.15 -12.47 2.23
N SER A 251 7.98 -13.62 1.57
CA SER A 251 8.95 -14.71 1.60
C SER A 251 10.06 -14.50 0.56
N PRO A 252 11.32 -14.88 0.87
CA PRO A 252 12.34 -15.10 -0.16
C PRO A 252 11.85 -16.11 -1.20
N ASP A 253 12.16 -15.84 -2.48
CA ASP A 253 11.86 -16.76 -3.57
C ASP A 253 12.62 -18.08 -3.35
N LYS A 254 12.04 -19.21 -3.77
CA LYS A 254 12.60 -20.55 -3.48
C LYS A 254 14.07 -20.71 -3.90
N GLN A 255 14.48 -20.08 -5.00
CA GLN A 255 15.87 -20.13 -5.50
C GLN A 255 16.77 -19.01 -4.96
N GLN A 256 16.23 -18.11 -4.13
CA GLN A 256 16.98 -16.99 -3.58
C GLN A 256 18.06 -17.48 -2.60
N LEU A 257 19.25 -16.94 -2.78
CA LEU A 257 20.43 -17.22 -1.97
C LEU A 257 20.71 -16.06 -1.02
N CYS A 258 20.90 -16.38 0.25
CA CYS A 258 21.40 -15.47 1.29
C CYS A 258 22.91 -15.63 1.45
N GLY A 259 23.59 -14.58 1.92
CA GLY A 259 25.03 -14.53 2.10
C GLY A 259 25.78 -13.83 0.96
N LYS A 260 26.97 -13.33 1.29
CA LYS A 260 27.78 -12.50 0.41
C LYS A 260 28.42 -13.31 -0.73
N VAL A 261 28.45 -12.74 -1.93
CA VAL A 261 29.13 -13.32 -3.08
C VAL A 261 30.64 -13.37 -2.82
N GLY A 262 31.26 -14.53 -3.04
CA GLY A 262 32.68 -14.75 -2.83
C GLY A 262 33.08 -14.99 -1.37
N GLU A 263 32.13 -15.03 -0.43
CA GLU A 263 32.43 -15.39 0.95
C GLU A 263 32.40 -16.91 1.13
N SER A 264 33.48 -17.44 1.72
CA SER A 264 33.63 -18.87 2.03
C SER A 264 33.97 -19.09 3.49
N ASN A 265 33.64 -20.28 4.00
CA ASN A 265 34.08 -20.74 5.31
C ASN A 265 35.58 -21.14 5.27
N LYS A 266 36.14 -21.51 6.42
CA LYS A 266 37.55 -21.96 6.54
C LYS A 266 37.88 -23.18 5.66
N SER A 267 36.86 -23.93 5.23
CA SER A 267 36.96 -25.10 4.35
C SER A 267 36.81 -24.74 2.86
N GLY A 268 36.74 -23.45 2.51
CA GLY A 268 36.59 -22.97 1.13
C GLY A 268 35.18 -23.07 0.56
N GLN A 269 34.21 -23.59 1.32
CA GLN A 269 32.81 -23.71 0.87
C GLN A 269 32.12 -22.36 0.95
N SER A 270 31.31 -22.03 -0.05
CA SER A 270 30.54 -20.78 -0.05
C SER A 270 29.65 -20.70 1.20
N LYS A 271 29.68 -19.56 1.88
CA LYS A 271 28.73 -19.24 2.95
C LYS A 271 27.33 -18.91 2.42
N ARG A 272 27.12 -18.91 1.10
CA ARG A 272 25.79 -18.69 0.53
C ARG A 272 24.92 -19.92 0.71
N TRP A 273 23.65 -19.69 1.04
CA TRP A 273 22.69 -20.76 1.29
C TRP A 273 21.31 -20.38 0.75
N LYS A 274 20.49 -21.38 0.43
CA LYS A 274 19.15 -21.20 -0.17
C LYS A 274 18.13 -20.82 0.88
N CYS A 275 18.04 -19.54 1.20
CA CYS A 275 17.13 -19.07 2.22
C CYS A 275 15.66 -19.15 1.83
N GLY A 276 15.32 -19.13 0.54
CA GLY A 276 13.97 -19.45 0.07
C GLY A 276 13.54 -20.88 0.40
N GLU A 277 14.40 -21.87 0.15
CA GLU A 277 14.14 -23.26 0.55
C GLU A 277 14.02 -23.41 2.07
N ALA A 278 14.81 -22.66 2.84
CA ALA A 278 14.69 -22.66 4.29
C ALA A 278 13.38 -22.04 4.79
N ALA A 279 12.88 -20.99 4.15
CA ALA A 279 11.57 -20.40 4.48
C ALA A 279 10.43 -21.40 4.20
N VAL A 280 10.49 -22.12 3.08
CA VAL A 280 9.56 -23.23 2.77
C VAL A 280 9.63 -24.32 3.85
N ALA A 281 10.84 -24.78 4.19
CA ALA A 281 11.02 -25.82 5.21
C ALA A 281 10.54 -25.38 6.61
N ALA A 282 10.69 -24.10 6.96
CA ALA A 282 10.16 -23.55 8.20
C ALA A 282 8.63 -23.58 8.23
N LEU A 283 7.99 -23.13 7.15
CA LEU A 283 6.53 -23.18 7.03
C LEU A 283 6.02 -24.62 7.07
N GLU A 284 6.67 -25.55 6.37
CA GLU A 284 6.35 -26.97 6.43
C GLU A 284 6.42 -27.50 7.86
N LYS A 285 7.47 -27.13 8.61
CA LYS A 285 7.64 -27.52 10.01
C LYS A 285 6.53 -26.96 10.91
N ILE A 286 6.13 -25.71 10.72
CA ILE A 286 5.08 -25.06 11.52
C ILE A 286 3.74 -25.79 11.34
N ILE A 287 3.39 -26.20 10.12
CA ILE A 287 2.08 -26.80 9.82
C ILE A 287 2.07 -28.34 9.92
N LYS A 288 3.24 -28.98 10.04
CA LYS A 288 3.38 -30.45 9.97
C LYS A 288 2.53 -31.15 11.03
N GLY A 289 1.58 -31.98 10.57
CA GLY A 289 0.73 -32.77 11.43
C GLY A 289 -0.41 -32.00 12.10
N LYS A 290 -0.58 -30.71 11.80
CA LYS A 290 -1.54 -29.83 12.45
C LYS A 290 -2.66 -29.41 11.50
N ALA A 291 -3.83 -29.06 12.04
CA ALA A 291 -4.89 -28.45 11.27
C ALA A 291 -4.57 -26.96 11.05
N VAL A 292 -4.71 -26.50 9.81
CA VAL A 292 -4.52 -25.11 9.42
C VAL A 292 -5.89 -24.47 9.22
N ARG A 293 -6.06 -23.26 9.75
CA ARG A 293 -7.23 -22.41 9.59
C ARG A 293 -6.84 -21.15 8.84
N CYS A 294 -7.35 -20.93 7.64
CA CYS A 294 -7.09 -19.72 6.85
C CYS A 294 -8.37 -18.90 6.66
N VAL A 295 -8.31 -17.62 7.02
CA VAL A 295 -9.38 -16.64 6.82
C VAL A 295 -9.02 -15.75 5.63
N PRO A 296 -9.71 -15.87 4.50
CA PRO A 296 -9.37 -15.11 3.29
C PRO A 296 -9.80 -13.65 3.37
N TYR A 297 -9.01 -12.75 2.77
CA TYR A 297 -9.32 -11.31 2.66
C TYR A 297 -10.01 -10.95 1.34
N GLY A 298 -10.33 -11.92 0.49
CA GLY A 298 -11.00 -11.68 -0.78
C GLY A 298 -11.02 -12.91 -1.69
N ALA A 299 -11.25 -12.66 -2.99
CA ALA A 299 -11.15 -13.66 -4.03
C ALA A 299 -9.68 -13.97 -4.39
N ALA A 300 -9.48 -15.03 -5.17
CA ALA A 300 -8.17 -15.35 -5.71
C ALA A 300 -7.67 -14.24 -6.65
N ASP A 301 -6.36 -13.99 -6.63
CA ASP A 301 -5.67 -13.11 -7.56
C ASP A 301 -5.52 -13.75 -8.96
N MET A 302 -4.86 -13.04 -9.88
CA MET A 302 -4.65 -13.49 -11.25
C MET A 302 -3.81 -14.78 -11.35
N THR A 303 -3.04 -15.09 -10.31
CA THR A 303 -2.26 -16.34 -10.22
C THR A 303 -3.07 -17.50 -9.62
N GLY A 304 -4.29 -17.22 -9.14
CA GLY A 304 -5.15 -18.18 -8.47
C GLY A 304 -4.85 -18.35 -6.98
N GLN A 305 -4.09 -17.43 -6.37
CA GLN A 305 -3.77 -17.44 -4.94
C GLN A 305 -4.72 -16.53 -4.17
N ILE A 306 -5.10 -16.96 -2.96
CA ILE A 306 -6.01 -16.20 -2.10
C ILE A 306 -5.19 -15.63 -0.93
N GLU A 307 -5.17 -14.31 -0.78
CA GLU A 307 -4.55 -13.70 0.38
C GLU A 307 -5.38 -13.97 1.65
N ALA A 308 -4.74 -14.47 2.71
CA ALA A 308 -5.42 -14.88 3.93
C ALA A 308 -4.56 -14.73 5.19
N ARG A 309 -5.22 -14.61 6.34
CA ARG A 309 -4.58 -14.87 7.63
C ARG A 309 -4.68 -16.36 7.94
N CYS A 310 -3.55 -17.02 8.21
CA CYS A 310 -3.53 -18.45 8.52
C CYS A 310 -3.04 -18.70 9.95
N GLU A 311 -3.72 -19.61 10.62
CA GLU A 311 -3.50 -19.98 12.02
C GLU A 311 -3.35 -21.49 12.14
N VAL A 312 -2.55 -21.91 13.12
CA VAL A 312 -2.34 -23.30 13.49
C VAL A 312 -2.41 -23.38 15.01
N GLU A 313 -3.31 -24.22 15.54
CA GLU A 313 -3.53 -24.35 17.00
C GLU A 313 -3.80 -23.00 17.69
N GLY A 314 -4.46 -22.07 16.99
CA GLY A 314 -4.75 -20.72 17.48
C GLY A 314 -3.58 -19.73 17.39
N GLN A 315 -2.42 -20.14 16.88
CA GLN A 315 -1.25 -19.28 16.67
C GLN A 315 -1.17 -18.79 15.22
N ASP A 316 -0.90 -17.49 15.04
CA ASP A 316 -0.72 -16.87 13.73
C ASP A 316 0.59 -17.37 13.09
N VAL A 317 0.49 -18.00 11.92
CA VAL A 317 1.64 -18.55 11.19
C VAL A 317 2.61 -17.45 10.76
N ALA A 318 2.10 -16.27 10.39
CA ALA A 318 2.93 -15.14 10.00
C ALA A 318 3.82 -14.67 11.15
N VAL A 319 3.28 -14.64 12.37
CA VAL A 319 4.02 -14.28 13.58
C VAL A 319 5.22 -15.20 13.76
N GLU A 320 5.01 -16.52 13.66
CA GLU A 320 6.11 -17.46 13.89
C GLU A 320 7.17 -17.42 12.80
N LEU A 321 6.76 -17.27 11.53
CA LEU A 321 7.71 -17.11 10.41
C LEU A 321 8.57 -15.86 10.56
N VAL A 322 7.97 -14.71 10.91
CA VAL A 322 8.70 -13.44 11.10
C VAL A 322 9.59 -13.52 12.33
N ARG A 323 9.07 -14.03 13.46
CA ARG A 323 9.80 -14.14 14.73
C ARG A 323 11.03 -15.05 14.62
N GLN A 324 10.94 -16.13 13.86
CA GLN A 324 12.08 -17.01 13.56
C GLN A 324 13.02 -16.46 12.47
N GLY A 325 12.66 -15.34 11.83
CA GLY A 325 13.46 -14.70 10.78
C GLY A 325 13.47 -15.47 9.47
N HIS A 326 12.37 -16.13 9.09
CA HIS A 326 12.27 -16.85 7.81
C HIS A 326 11.69 -16.01 6.67
N VAL A 327 10.94 -14.96 7.01
CA VAL A 327 10.29 -14.06 6.05
C VAL A 327 10.42 -12.61 6.50
N PHE A 328 10.22 -11.67 5.57
CA PHE A 328 10.13 -10.24 5.86
C PHE A 328 8.70 -9.88 6.28
N SER A 329 8.52 -8.84 7.08
CA SER A 329 7.21 -8.19 7.19
C SER A 329 7.00 -7.30 5.96
N SER A 330 5.79 -7.33 5.40
CA SER A 330 5.45 -6.48 4.26
C SER A 330 5.55 -5.00 4.64
N SER A 331 6.24 -4.20 3.83
CA SER A 331 6.65 -2.82 4.15
C SER A 331 5.54 -1.76 4.04
N LEU A 332 4.27 -2.13 4.18
CA LEU A 332 3.20 -1.13 4.22
C LEU A 332 3.15 -0.46 5.60
N TYR A 333 2.91 0.85 5.61
CA TYR A 333 3.00 1.79 6.75
C TYR A 333 2.26 1.38 8.05
N PHE A 334 1.44 0.33 8.01
CA PHE A 334 0.66 -0.22 9.13
C PHE A 334 0.97 -1.71 9.39
N GLY A 335 2.14 -2.21 8.96
CA GLY A 335 2.51 -3.62 9.04
C GLY A 335 2.50 -4.16 10.47
N GLY A 336 1.61 -5.13 10.74
CA GLY A 336 1.40 -5.71 12.07
C GLY A 336 2.59 -6.50 12.65
N TYR A 337 3.62 -6.76 11.84
CA TYR A 337 4.75 -7.63 12.21
C TYR A 337 6.12 -6.92 12.27
N ALA A 338 6.16 -5.59 12.09
CA ALA A 338 7.43 -4.84 12.02
C ALA A 338 8.29 -4.96 13.29
N ALA A 339 7.66 -4.99 14.48
CA ALA A 339 8.37 -5.17 15.75
C ALA A 339 9.03 -6.55 15.83
N LEU A 340 8.33 -7.60 15.39
CA LEU A 340 8.86 -8.97 15.34
C LEU A 340 10.02 -9.09 14.36
N GLU A 341 9.92 -8.43 13.20
CA GLU A 341 11.02 -8.39 12.23
C GLU A 341 12.25 -7.69 12.83
N SER A 342 12.05 -6.56 13.51
CA SER A 342 13.14 -5.84 14.18
C SER A 342 13.81 -6.69 15.26
N GLU A 343 13.04 -7.46 16.03
CA GLU A 343 13.58 -8.41 17.01
C GLU A 343 14.40 -9.52 16.34
N ALA A 344 13.82 -10.18 15.33
CA ALA A 344 14.49 -11.25 14.59
C ALA A 344 15.79 -10.77 13.95
N ARG A 345 15.78 -9.53 13.41
CA ARG A 345 16.95 -8.87 12.85
C ARG A 345 18.00 -8.56 13.91
N GLY A 346 17.61 -7.98 15.04
CA GLY A 346 18.52 -7.68 16.14
C GLY A 346 19.20 -8.92 16.73
N GLN A 347 18.56 -10.08 16.60
CA GLN A 347 19.09 -11.36 17.08
C GLN A 347 19.72 -12.21 15.97
N ASN A 348 19.87 -11.70 14.75
CA ASN A 348 20.45 -12.42 13.61
C ASN A 348 19.77 -13.78 13.34
N ARG A 349 18.45 -13.88 13.56
CA ARG A 349 17.68 -15.12 13.36
C ARG A 349 17.44 -15.37 11.87
N GLY A 350 17.53 -16.63 11.44
CA GLY A 350 17.18 -17.06 10.09
C GLY A 350 17.93 -16.28 8.99
N ILE A 351 17.18 -15.65 8.09
CA ILE A 351 17.71 -14.86 6.97
C ILE A 351 18.53 -13.65 7.42
N TRP A 352 18.33 -13.17 8.65
CA TRP A 352 19.05 -12.02 9.22
C TRP A 352 20.48 -12.36 9.67
N GLY A 353 20.84 -13.64 9.76
CA GLY A 353 22.20 -14.07 10.08
C GLY A 353 23.20 -13.88 8.94
N ALA A 354 22.77 -13.37 7.79
CA ALA A 354 23.61 -13.15 6.63
C ALA A 354 23.18 -11.88 5.86
N GLU A 355 24.02 -11.45 4.92
CA GLU A 355 23.62 -10.43 3.95
C GLU A 355 22.45 -10.97 3.11
N ILE A 356 21.35 -10.22 3.06
CA ILE A 356 20.14 -10.60 2.33
C ILE A 356 19.56 -9.42 1.57
N GLU A 357 19.21 -9.69 0.32
CA GLU A 357 18.45 -8.84 -0.59
C GLU A 357 16.94 -9.04 -0.33
N ARG A 358 16.13 -7.98 -0.34
CA ARG A 358 14.69 -8.12 -0.17
C ARG A 358 14.08 -8.84 -1.39
N PRO A 359 13.01 -9.66 -1.26
CA PRO A 359 12.50 -10.46 -2.38
C PRO A 359 12.04 -9.60 -3.57
N ALA A 360 11.43 -8.43 -3.33
CA ALA A 360 11.14 -7.45 -4.39
C ALA A 360 12.39 -7.00 -5.16
N ASP A 361 13.49 -6.69 -4.47
CA ASP A 361 14.74 -6.27 -5.09
C ASP A 361 15.39 -7.43 -5.86
N TYR A 362 15.36 -8.63 -5.28
CA TYR A 362 15.81 -9.86 -5.92
C TYR A 362 15.08 -10.09 -7.24
N ARG A 363 13.73 -10.06 -7.24
CA ARG A 363 12.91 -10.24 -8.44
C ARG A 363 13.19 -9.18 -9.49
N ALA A 364 13.34 -7.92 -9.10
CA ALA A 364 13.70 -6.83 -10.02
C ALA A 364 15.06 -7.07 -10.69
N ARG A 365 16.08 -7.49 -9.94
CA ARG A 365 17.40 -7.80 -10.48
C ARG A 365 17.39 -9.01 -11.41
N ILE A 366 16.71 -10.10 -11.03
CA ILE A 366 16.56 -11.28 -11.89
C ILE A 366 15.81 -10.92 -13.18
N TRP A 367 14.76 -10.11 -13.08
CA TRP A 367 13.97 -9.65 -14.23
C TRP A 367 14.83 -8.89 -15.26
N GLU A 368 15.66 -7.95 -14.83
CA GLU A 368 16.55 -7.22 -15.74
C GLU A 368 17.62 -8.12 -16.39
N MET A 369 18.19 -9.07 -15.64
CA MET A 369 19.10 -10.06 -16.23
C MET A 369 18.39 -10.96 -17.24
N ALA A 370 17.13 -11.32 -16.97
CA ALA A 370 16.34 -12.13 -17.88
C ALA A 370 16.00 -11.37 -19.17
N LYS A 371 15.71 -10.06 -19.11
CA LYS A 371 15.52 -9.23 -20.31
C LYS A 371 16.74 -9.23 -21.22
N LEU A 372 17.94 -9.12 -20.66
CA LEU A 372 19.18 -9.11 -21.45
C LEU A 372 19.42 -10.42 -22.22
N SER A 373 18.89 -11.54 -21.72
CA SER A 373 19.04 -12.87 -22.33
C SER A 373 17.82 -13.35 -23.11
N ALA A 374 16.68 -12.67 -22.99
CA ALA A 374 15.45 -13.02 -23.68
C ALA A 374 15.35 -12.37 -25.06
N PRO A 375 14.73 -13.06 -26.05
CA PRO A 375 14.37 -12.45 -27.32
C PRO A 375 13.48 -11.21 -27.10
N ASP A 376 13.76 -10.15 -27.84
CA ASP A 376 13.01 -8.87 -27.82
C ASP A 376 12.87 -8.22 -26.43
N GLY A 377 13.69 -8.65 -25.46
CA GLY A 377 13.62 -8.17 -24.08
C GLY A 377 12.38 -8.64 -23.31
N CYS A 378 11.74 -9.74 -23.73
CA CYS A 378 10.50 -10.25 -23.12
C CYS A 378 10.79 -11.51 -22.30
N PRO A 379 10.97 -11.39 -20.96
CA PRO A 379 11.62 -12.42 -20.15
C PRO A 379 10.68 -13.52 -19.67
N ILE A 380 9.38 -13.51 -19.97
CA ILE A 380 8.45 -14.54 -19.48
C ILE A 380 8.38 -15.68 -20.51
N LYS A 381 8.54 -16.92 -20.05
CA LYS A 381 8.52 -18.11 -20.91
C LYS A 381 7.16 -18.79 -20.88
N GLY A 382 6.48 -18.90 -22.02
CA GLY A 382 5.27 -19.70 -22.19
C GLY A 382 5.55 -21.09 -22.74
N GLN A 383 5.40 -22.12 -21.91
CA GLN A 383 5.43 -23.55 -22.31
C GLN A 383 4.05 -24.25 -22.44
N VAL A 384 3.85 -25.03 -23.51
CA VAL A 384 2.65 -25.84 -23.72
C VAL A 384 2.95 -27.25 -23.25
N THR A 385 2.21 -27.71 -22.25
CA THR A 385 2.31 -29.07 -21.70
C THR A 385 1.03 -29.84 -21.97
N SER A 386 1.02 -31.15 -21.69
CA SER A 386 -0.20 -31.96 -21.69
C SER A 386 -1.27 -31.43 -20.71
N SER A 387 -0.85 -30.72 -19.67
CA SER A 387 -1.74 -30.10 -18.68
C SER A 387 -2.26 -28.71 -19.08
N GLY A 388 -1.85 -28.19 -20.24
CA GLY A 388 -2.26 -26.90 -20.78
C GLY A 388 -1.11 -25.90 -20.93
N LYS A 389 -1.48 -24.64 -21.15
CA LYS A 389 -0.59 -23.50 -21.40
C LYS A 389 -0.18 -22.84 -20.07
N THR A 390 1.11 -22.85 -19.75
CA THR A 390 1.63 -22.23 -18.52
C THR A 390 2.78 -21.27 -18.75
N TYR A 391 2.73 -20.08 -18.14
CA TYR A 391 3.82 -19.11 -18.18
C TYR A 391 4.72 -19.25 -16.96
N VAL A 392 6.01 -19.00 -17.16
CA VAL A 392 7.09 -19.26 -16.21
C VAL A 392 7.89 -17.97 -16.02
N LEU A 393 7.93 -17.49 -14.79
CA LEU A 393 8.59 -16.24 -14.41
C LEU A 393 10.10 -16.44 -14.18
N PRO A 394 10.94 -15.41 -14.36
CA PRO A 394 12.40 -15.52 -14.24
C PRO A 394 12.94 -16.09 -12.92
N TRP A 395 12.26 -15.82 -11.80
CA TRP A 395 12.66 -16.28 -10.47
C TRP A 395 12.13 -17.69 -10.11
N SER A 396 11.30 -18.28 -10.97
CA SER A 396 10.73 -19.61 -10.73
C SER A 396 11.76 -20.73 -10.94
N VAL A 397 11.56 -21.85 -10.22
CA VAL A 397 12.46 -23.03 -10.27
C VAL A 397 12.52 -23.68 -11.66
N ASP A 398 11.49 -23.49 -12.47
CA ASP A 398 11.37 -24.07 -13.81
C ASP A 398 11.95 -23.16 -14.91
N TYR A 399 12.31 -21.91 -14.60
CA TYR A 399 12.69 -20.93 -15.62
C TYR A 399 13.91 -21.34 -16.46
N SER A 400 14.98 -21.79 -15.81
CA SER A 400 16.21 -22.22 -16.49
C SER A 400 16.05 -23.53 -17.28
N ARG A 401 15.13 -24.40 -16.85
CA ARG A 401 14.82 -25.69 -17.49
C ARG A 401 13.82 -25.57 -18.64
N THR A 402 13.07 -24.46 -18.68
CA THR A 402 12.07 -24.23 -19.71
C THR A 402 12.75 -23.70 -20.98
N THR A 403 12.63 -24.45 -22.07
CA THR A 403 13.09 -24.06 -23.41
C THR A 403 11.89 -23.88 -24.32
N ILE A 404 11.79 -22.72 -24.96
CA ILE A 404 10.67 -22.38 -25.84
C ILE A 404 10.83 -23.08 -27.19
N LYS A 405 9.81 -23.83 -27.59
CA LYS A 405 9.68 -24.50 -28.89
C LYS A 405 8.51 -23.94 -29.68
N SER A 406 8.77 -23.00 -30.57
CA SER A 406 7.76 -22.30 -31.37
C SER A 406 6.81 -23.24 -32.13
N GLN A 407 7.31 -24.41 -32.57
CA GLN A 407 6.50 -25.44 -33.26
C GLN A 407 5.32 -25.97 -32.42
N ARG A 408 5.38 -25.87 -31.09
CA ARG A 408 4.28 -26.27 -30.19
C ARG A 408 3.37 -25.12 -29.78
N GLY A 409 3.56 -23.93 -30.35
CA GLY A 409 2.87 -22.70 -29.94
C GLY A 409 3.41 -22.11 -28.63
N GLU A 410 4.59 -22.54 -28.19
CA GLU A 410 5.32 -21.93 -27.07
C GLU A 410 5.92 -20.58 -27.51
N ARG A 411 5.91 -19.58 -26.63
CA ARG A 411 6.39 -18.24 -26.95
C ARG A 411 6.80 -17.45 -25.71
N TRP A 412 7.45 -16.33 -25.95
CA TRP A 412 7.84 -15.37 -24.91
C TRP A 412 6.74 -14.32 -24.70
N PHE A 413 6.69 -13.76 -23.48
CA PHE A 413 5.79 -12.68 -23.10
C PHE A 413 6.56 -11.58 -22.39
N CYS A 414 6.11 -10.34 -22.54
CA CYS A 414 6.75 -9.17 -21.94
C CYS A 414 6.10 -8.79 -20.60
N SER A 415 4.86 -9.23 -20.36
CA SER A 415 4.12 -9.05 -19.11
C SER A 415 3.25 -10.26 -18.76
N GLU A 416 2.90 -10.42 -17.48
CA GLU A 416 1.96 -11.46 -17.03
C GLU A 416 0.56 -11.24 -17.61
N ASP A 417 0.11 -9.99 -17.68
CA ASP A 417 -1.19 -9.63 -18.26
C ASP A 417 -1.31 -10.08 -19.72
N GLU A 418 -0.23 -9.93 -20.50
CA GLU A 418 -0.17 -10.41 -21.89
C GLU A 418 -0.29 -11.94 -21.96
N ALA A 419 0.41 -12.65 -21.07
CA ALA A 419 0.33 -14.11 -21.00
C ALA A 419 -1.08 -14.57 -20.63
N VAL A 420 -1.69 -13.95 -19.61
CA VAL A 420 -3.04 -14.27 -19.15
C VAL A 420 -4.08 -13.96 -20.23
N ALA A 421 -3.98 -12.80 -20.89
CA ALA A 421 -4.86 -12.44 -22.02
C ALA A 421 -4.73 -13.43 -23.19
N ALA A 422 -3.55 -14.01 -23.38
CA ALA A 422 -3.30 -15.07 -24.35
C ALA A 422 -3.78 -16.48 -23.91
N GLY A 423 -4.42 -16.60 -22.75
CA GLY A 423 -4.95 -17.85 -22.19
C GLY A 423 -3.92 -18.70 -21.45
N TRP A 424 -2.81 -18.11 -21.00
CA TRP A 424 -1.77 -18.81 -20.25
C TRP A 424 -1.98 -18.66 -18.75
N LYS A 425 -1.69 -19.71 -17.97
CA LYS A 425 -1.82 -19.70 -16.51
C LYS A 425 -0.45 -19.71 -15.83
N ALA A 426 -0.35 -19.18 -14.61
CA ALA A 426 0.88 -19.25 -13.84
C ALA A 426 1.32 -20.70 -13.60
N ALA A 427 2.62 -20.97 -13.69
CA ALA A 427 3.16 -22.28 -13.37
C ALA A 427 3.01 -22.60 -11.86
N LYS A 428 2.56 -23.80 -11.52
CA LYS A 428 2.26 -24.21 -10.13
C LYS A 428 3.46 -24.28 -9.17
N ARG A 429 4.70 -24.18 -9.69
CA ARG A 429 5.95 -24.21 -8.92
C ARG A 429 6.72 -22.88 -9.00
N GLY A 430 6.04 -21.84 -9.47
CA GLY A 430 6.58 -20.49 -9.65
C GLY A 430 6.32 -19.59 -8.46
#